data_AF-A0A2H0CAM9-F1
#
_entry.id   AF-A0A2H0CAM9-F1
#
_cell.length_a   1.000
_cell.length_b   1.000
_cell.length_c   1.000
_cell.angle_alpha   90.00
_cell.angle_beta   90.00
_cell.angle_gamma   90.00
#
_symmetry.space_group_name_H-M   'P 1'
#
loop_
_entity.id
_entity.type
_entity.pdbx_description
1 polymer ?
#
loop_
_entity_poly.entity_id
_entity_poly.type
_entity_poly.pdbx_seq_one_letter_code
_entity_poly.pdbx_strand_id
1 'polypeptide(L)'
;MNQKRSAKIQKAIDEGRLIPHEEVMKRFSKKDREEIDQKVRYLRASMELRRLRQEVNYSQEALAKKMNVKRSFIARIESGMQNVTLETLYRIADAMGKEFHFAFK
;
A
#
# COMPACT_ATOMS: atom_id res chain seq x y z
N MET A 1 13.51 -9.74 10.44
CA MET A 1 13.22 -11.16 10.08
C MET A 1 13.98 -11.50 8.82
N ASN A 2 15.02 -12.32 8.94
CA ASN A 2 15.87 -12.74 7.83
C ASN A 2 15.27 -14.02 7.22
N GLN A 3 14.29 -13.90 6.32
CA GLN A 3 13.81 -15.08 5.58
C GLN A 3 14.91 -15.49 4.59
N LYS A 4 15.39 -16.74 4.71
CA LYS A 4 16.30 -17.33 3.72
C LYS A 4 15.69 -17.16 2.32
N ARG A 5 16.45 -16.52 1.42
CA ARG A 5 16.03 -16.33 0.03
C ARG A 5 15.91 -17.70 -0.65
N SER A 6 14.89 -17.88 -1.49
CA SER A 6 14.76 -19.08 -2.32
C SER A 6 15.98 -19.24 -3.24
N ALA A 7 16.38 -20.49 -3.53
CA ALA A 7 17.50 -20.80 -4.43
C ALA A 7 17.37 -20.10 -5.80
N LYS A 8 16.13 -19.94 -6.31
CA LYS A 8 15.85 -19.22 -7.57
C LYS A 8 16.19 -17.73 -7.47
N ILE A 9 15.91 -17.10 -6.32
CA ILE A 9 16.19 -15.68 -6.08
C ILE A 9 17.69 -15.48 -5.92
N GLN A 10 18.38 -16.36 -5.20
CA GLN A 10 19.82 -16.27 -5.01
C GLN A 10 20.56 -16.36 -6.35
N LYS A 11 20.25 -17.38 -7.17
CA LYS A 11 20.83 -17.53 -8.51
C LYS A 11 20.63 -16.29 -9.40
N ALA A 12 19.44 -15.68 -9.36
CA ALA A 12 19.17 -14.47 -10.15
C ALA A 12 19.92 -13.22 -9.65
N ILE A 13 20.24 -13.15 -8.35
CA ILE A 13 21.11 -12.10 -7.79
C ILE A 13 22.55 -12.33 -8.24
N ASP A 14 23.03 -13.57 -8.17
CA ASP A 14 24.40 -13.94 -8.55
C ASP A 14 24.66 -13.67 -10.04
N GLU A 15 23.66 -13.90 -10.89
CA GLU A 15 23.68 -13.56 -12.33
C GLU A 15 23.46 -12.06 -12.63
N GLY A 16 23.31 -11.22 -11.60
CA GLY A 16 23.12 -9.76 -11.75
C GLY A 16 21.75 -9.34 -12.27
N ARG A 17 20.79 -10.26 -12.43
CA ARG A 17 19.43 -9.97 -12.91
C ARG A 17 18.55 -9.32 -11.85
N LEU A 18 18.90 -9.47 -10.58
CA LEU A 18 18.21 -8.87 -9.44
C LEU A 18 19.20 -8.14 -8.53
N ILE A 19 18.79 -6.98 -8.03
CA ILE A 19 19.55 -6.23 -7.02
C ILE A 19 18.88 -6.42 -5.66
N PRO A 20 19.61 -6.84 -4.62
CA PRO A 20 19.07 -6.92 -3.27
C PRO A 20 18.56 -5.57 -2.77
N HIS A 21 17.43 -5.56 -2.05
CA HIS A 21 16.88 -4.36 -1.42
C HIS A 21 17.92 -3.57 -0.61
N GLU A 22 18.70 -4.25 0.22
CA GLU A 22 19.75 -3.62 1.04
C GLU A 22 20.78 -2.86 0.19
N GLU A 23 21.15 -3.41 -0.96
CA GLU A 23 22.11 -2.76 -1.89
C GLU A 23 21.51 -1.55 -2.58
N VAL A 24 20.21 -1.59 -2.89
CA VAL A 24 19.48 -0.43 -3.41
C VAL A 24 19.44 0.67 -2.35
N MET A 25 19.10 0.33 -1.10
CA MET A 25 18.94 1.30 0.00
C MET A 25 20.25 1.96 0.44
N LYS A 26 21.40 1.28 0.27
CA LYS A 26 22.73 1.88 0.51
C LYS A 26 23.03 3.08 -0.38
N ARG A 27 22.41 3.16 -1.57
CA ARG A 27 22.62 4.26 -2.53
C ARG A 27 21.94 5.57 -2.12
N PHE A 28 21.03 5.53 -1.15
CA PHE A 28 20.25 6.68 -0.70
C PHE A 28 20.86 7.28 0.57
N SER A 29 20.67 8.60 0.77
CA SER A 29 21.10 9.26 2.00
C SER A 29 20.25 8.80 3.20
N LYS A 30 20.68 9.12 4.43
CA LYS A 30 19.86 8.84 5.63
C LYS A 30 18.48 9.52 5.54
N LYS A 31 18.45 10.78 5.09
CA LYS A 31 17.21 11.55 4.92
C LYS A 31 16.29 10.90 3.88
N ASP A 32 16.84 10.49 2.74
CA ASP A 32 16.06 9.82 1.69
C ASP A 32 15.48 8.50 2.17
N ARG A 33 16.24 7.71 2.95
CA ARG A 33 15.75 6.48 3.55
C ARG A 33 14.58 6.73 4.51
N GLU A 34 14.66 7.77 5.34
CA GLU A 34 13.57 8.16 6.23
C GLU A 34 12.30 8.58 5.46
N GLU A 35 12.46 9.34 4.37
CA GLU A 35 11.35 9.72 3.49
C GLU A 35 10.74 8.50 2.77
N ILE A 36 11.57 7.56 2.31
CA ILE A 36 11.13 6.29 1.73
C ILE A 36 10.32 5.51 2.75
N ASP A 37 10.82 5.35 3.98
CA ASP A 37 10.14 4.61 5.04
C ASP A 37 8.80 5.23 5.41
N GLN A 38 8.71 6.57 5.45
CA GLN A 38 7.44 7.26 5.62
C GLN A 38 6.45 6.95 4.49
N LYS A 39 6.89 7.07 3.23
CA LYS A 39 6.03 6.77 2.07
C LYS A 39 5.60 5.31 2.04
N VAL A 40 6.48 4.38 2.41
CA VAL A 40 6.16 2.94 2.49
C VAL A 40 5.03 2.68 3.48
N ARG A 41 4.98 3.39 4.62
CA ARG A 41 3.85 3.25 5.57
C ARG A 41 2.52 3.61 4.93
N TYR A 42 2.43 4.74 4.25
CA TYR A 42 1.21 5.16 3.55
C TYR A 42 0.84 4.21 2.41
N LEU A 43 1.82 3.80 1.59
CA LEU A 43 1.61 2.85 0.50
C LEU A 43 1.05 1.51 1.00
N ARG A 44 1.56 0.99 2.12
CA ARG A 44 1.03 -0.24 2.73
C ARG A 44 -0.44 -0.10 3.10
N ALA A 45 -0.83 1.01 3.75
CA ALA A 45 -2.23 1.26 4.10
C ALA A 45 -3.11 1.35 2.84
N SER A 46 -2.68 2.08 1.81
CA SER A 46 -3.39 2.20 0.54
C SER A 46 -3.54 0.87 -0.21
N MET A 47 -2.50 0.04 -0.21
CA MET A 47 -2.55 -1.32 -0.78
C MET A 47 -3.54 -2.19 -0.03
N GLU A 48 -3.65 -2.02 1.28
CA GLU A 48 -4.56 -2.80 2.12
C GLU A 48 -6.03 -2.37 1.87
N LEU A 49 -6.31 -1.07 1.72
CA LEU A 49 -7.62 -0.60 1.25
C LEU A 49 -8.00 -1.19 -0.11
N ARG A 50 -7.05 -1.23 -1.05
CA ARG A 50 -7.25 -1.85 -2.37
C ARG A 50 -7.57 -3.33 -2.25
N ARG A 51 -6.86 -4.06 -1.38
CA ARG A 51 -7.07 -5.49 -1.14
C ARG A 51 -8.47 -5.73 -0.57
N LEU A 52 -8.87 -4.98 0.46
CA LEU A 52 -10.20 -5.04 1.07
C LEU A 52 -11.33 -4.74 0.06
N ARG A 53 -11.14 -3.77 -0.84
CA ARG A 53 -12.11 -3.50 -1.93
C ARG A 53 -12.24 -4.70 -2.87
N GLN A 54 -11.12 -5.34 -3.21
CA GLN A 54 -11.12 -6.50 -4.10
C GLN A 54 -11.77 -7.73 -3.44
N GLU A 55 -11.60 -7.93 -2.13
CA GLU A 55 -12.29 -9.00 -1.39
C GLU A 55 -13.81 -8.92 -1.49
N VAL A 56 -14.36 -7.70 -1.48
CA VAL A 56 -15.81 -7.46 -1.63
C VAL A 56 -16.24 -7.36 -3.11
N ASN A 57 -15.37 -7.74 -4.05
CA ASN A 57 -15.60 -7.75 -5.50
C ASN A 57 -16.01 -6.40 -6.10
N TYR A 58 -15.59 -5.29 -5.51
CA TYR A 58 -15.89 -3.96 -6.05
C TYR A 58 -14.80 -3.49 -7.00
N SER A 59 -15.18 -2.90 -8.12
CA SER A 59 -14.29 -2.05 -8.91
C SER A 59 -14.09 -0.69 -8.21
N GLN A 60 -13.07 0.08 -8.62
CA GLN A 60 -12.91 1.46 -8.13
C GLN A 60 -14.14 2.32 -8.43
N GLU A 61 -14.78 2.10 -9.58
CA GLU A 61 -16.00 2.78 -9.98
C GLU A 61 -17.18 2.39 -9.06
N ALA A 62 -17.32 1.11 -8.73
CA ALA A 62 -18.38 0.63 -7.86
C ALA A 62 -18.27 1.21 -6.44
N LEU A 63 -17.06 1.24 -5.87
CA LEU A 63 -16.83 1.87 -4.56
C LEU A 63 -17.08 3.39 -4.63
N ALA A 64 -16.61 4.05 -5.69
CA ALA A 64 -16.83 5.48 -5.88
C ALA A 64 -18.32 5.85 -5.92
N LYS A 65 -19.13 5.05 -6.65
CA LYS A 65 -20.59 5.22 -6.69
C LYS A 65 -21.23 5.07 -5.31
N LYS A 66 -20.84 4.05 -4.54
CA LYS A 66 -21.34 3.82 -3.17
C LYS A 66 -20.98 4.95 -2.21
N MET A 67 -19.81 5.54 -2.38
CA MET A 67 -19.35 6.67 -1.58
C MET A 67 -19.86 8.02 -2.10
N ASN A 68 -20.55 8.07 -3.25
CA ASN A 68 -20.91 9.30 -3.96
C ASN A 68 -19.70 10.23 -4.21
N VAL A 69 -18.63 9.69 -4.79
CA VAL A 69 -17.40 10.40 -5.14
C VAL A 69 -16.94 10.05 -6.55
N LYS A 70 -15.96 10.79 -7.09
CA LYS A 70 -15.35 10.47 -8.39
C LYS A 70 -14.46 9.23 -8.27
N ARG A 71 -14.43 8.38 -9.30
CA ARG A 71 -13.48 7.24 -9.40
C ARG A 71 -12.03 7.64 -9.14
N SER A 72 -11.61 8.81 -9.63
CA SER A 72 -10.26 9.35 -9.44
C SER A 72 -9.91 9.63 -7.98
N PHE A 73 -10.90 9.85 -7.11
CA PHE A 73 -10.70 9.95 -5.67
C PHE A 73 -10.25 8.60 -5.09
N ILE A 74 -10.96 7.52 -5.41
CA ILE A 74 -10.60 6.16 -5.00
C ILE A 74 -9.22 5.77 -5.56
N ALA A 75 -8.95 6.09 -6.82
CA ALA A 75 -7.66 5.81 -7.43
C ALA A 75 -6.49 6.49 -6.70
N ARG A 76 -6.65 7.76 -6.28
CA ARG A 76 -5.61 8.50 -5.53
C ARG A 76 -5.41 7.97 -4.11
N ILE A 77 -6.48 7.49 -3.47
CA ILE A 77 -6.40 6.82 -2.17
C ILE A 77 -5.59 5.52 -2.31
N GLU A 78 -5.93 4.68 -3.28
CA GLU A 78 -5.28 3.38 -3.48
C GLU A 78 -3.84 3.47 -4.00
N SER A 79 -3.46 4.61 -4.60
CA SER A 79 -2.08 4.85 -5.03
C SER A 79 -1.17 5.37 -3.91
N GLY A 80 -1.70 5.69 -2.73
CA GLY A 80 -0.95 6.30 -1.63
C GLY A 80 -0.40 7.70 -1.93
N MET A 81 -0.96 8.38 -2.94
CA MET A 81 -0.56 9.74 -3.31
C MET A 81 -1.25 10.81 -2.46
N GLN A 82 -2.28 10.43 -1.69
CA GLN A 82 -3.04 11.36 -0.86
C GLN A 82 -3.08 10.84 0.58
N ASN A 83 -2.94 11.76 1.54
CA ASN A 83 -3.31 11.47 2.92
C ASN A 83 -4.83 11.29 3.02
N VAL A 84 -5.27 10.29 3.78
CA VAL A 84 -6.68 9.93 3.94
C VAL A 84 -7.12 10.33 5.33
N THR A 85 -8.24 11.04 5.44
CA THR A 85 -8.80 11.40 6.75
C THR A 85 -9.47 10.20 7.41
N LEU A 86 -9.56 10.20 8.74
CA LEU A 86 -10.29 9.17 9.48
C LEU A 86 -11.75 9.06 9.00
N GLU A 87 -12.42 10.20 8.77
CA GLU A 87 -13.78 10.24 8.21
C GLU A 87 -13.87 9.50 6.87
N THR A 88 -12.89 9.67 5.99
CA THR A 88 -12.85 8.96 4.71
C THR A 88 -12.69 7.46 4.92
N LEU A 89 -11.88 7.03 5.90
CA LEU A 89 -11.71 5.62 6.23
C LEU A 89 -13.02 4.99 6.74
N TYR A 90 -13.77 5.68 7.60
CA TYR A 90 -15.11 5.26 8.02
C TYR A 90 -16.04 5.09 6.82
N ARG A 91 -16.13 6.11 5.95
CA ARG A 91 -16.98 6.05 4.75
C ARG A 91 -16.59 4.93 3.80
N ILE A 92 -15.29 4.63 3.66
CA ILE A 92 -14.80 3.50 2.86
C ILE A 92 -15.27 2.19 3.48
N ALA A 93 -15.10 2.02 4.79
CA ALA A 93 -15.53 0.82 5.51
C ALA A 93 -17.04 0.59 5.36
N ASP A 94 -17.86 1.61 5.64
CA ASP A 94 -19.32 1.56 5.50
C ASP A 94 -19.74 1.21 4.07
N ALA A 95 -19.12 1.84 3.07
CA ALA A 95 -19.42 1.57 1.66
C ALA A 95 -19.07 0.11 1.24
N MET A 96 -18.12 -0.52 1.93
CA MET A 96 -17.74 -1.92 1.73
C MET A 96 -18.50 -2.90 2.65
N GLY A 97 -19.40 -2.41 3.53
CA GLY A 97 -20.07 -3.24 4.54
C GLY A 97 -19.11 -3.79 5.58
N LYS A 98 -18.05 -3.06 5.91
CA LYS A 98 -17.04 -3.38 6.92
C LYS A 98 -17.09 -2.34 8.04
N GLU A 99 -16.40 -2.62 9.14
CA GLU A 99 -16.24 -1.70 10.26
C GLU A 99 -14.78 -1.23 10.36
N PHE A 100 -14.57 0.07 10.60
CA PHE A 100 -13.24 0.62 10.78
C PHE A 100 -12.86 0.65 12.27
N HIS A 101 -11.77 -0.04 12.62
CA HIS A 101 -11.18 -0.05 13.95
C HIS A 101 -9.72 0.35 13.87
N PHE A 102 -9.25 1.16 14.81
CA PHE A 102 -7.83 1.43 15.00
C PHE A 102 -7.43 1.20 16.45
N ALA A 103 -6.20 0.72 16.64
CA ALA A 103 -5.63 0.48 17.96
C ALA A 103 -4.14 0.83 17.93
N PHE A 104 -3.64 1.36 19.05
CA PHE A 104 -2.21 1.49 19.27
C PHE A 104 -1.69 0.14 19.77
N LYS A 105 -0.62 -0.35 19.15
CA LYS A 105 0.06 -1.60 19.51
C LYS A 105 1.49 -1.29 19.94
#